data_AF-A0A7S1IBQ9-F1
#
_entry.id   AF-A0A7S1IBQ9-F1
#
_cell.length_a   1.000
_cell.length_b   1.000
_cell.length_c   1.000
_cell.angle_alpha   90.00
_cell.angle_beta   90.00
_cell.angle_gamma   90.00
#
_symmetry.space_group_name_H-M   'P 1'
#
loop_
_entity.id
_entity.type
_entity.pdbx_description
1 polymer ?
#
loop_
_entity_poly.entity_id
_entity_poly.type
_entity_poly.pdbx_seq_one_letter_code
_entity_poly.pdbx_strand_id
1 'polypeptide(L)'
;LSVGIDYDYMDQFIDEFMSERLSRRLLVEQHIALHDPRTHYRGIFNTRCKPHRLITNALGDAAELCEAQYGRAPPYKIEGDQNMTFTYIPSHLEYVLLELFKNCARATMDRYEALERENRK
;
A
#
# COMPACT_ATOMS: atom_id res chain seq x y z
N LEU A 1 -20.94 -34.41 0.90
CA LEU A 1 -21.33 -33.04 1.29
C LEU A 1 -20.12 -32.13 1.12
N SER A 2 -20.00 -31.45 -0.01
CA SER A 2 -19.15 -30.26 -0.13
C SER A 2 -20.11 -29.09 0.05
N VAL A 3 -20.24 -28.59 1.28
CA VAL A 3 -20.82 -27.26 1.49
C VAL A 3 -19.78 -26.32 0.90
N GLY A 4 -19.97 -25.95 -0.37
CA GLY A 4 -19.12 -24.96 -1.00
C GLY A 4 -19.23 -23.68 -0.19
N ILE A 5 -18.09 -23.11 0.17
CA ILE A 5 -18.05 -21.77 0.74
C ILE A 5 -18.67 -20.85 -0.32
N ASP A 6 -19.71 -20.12 0.07
CA ASP A 6 -20.29 -19.08 -0.78
C ASP A 6 -19.29 -17.92 -0.84
N TYR A 7 -18.56 -17.83 -1.95
CA TYR A 7 -17.51 -16.83 -2.16
C TYR A 7 -18.09 -15.41 -2.17
N ASP A 8 -19.30 -15.22 -2.72
CA ASP A 8 -19.94 -13.90 -2.76
C ASP A 8 -20.30 -13.43 -1.35
N TYR A 9 -20.81 -14.35 -0.51
CA TYR A 9 -21.04 -14.07 0.90
C TYR A 9 -19.75 -13.75 1.65
N MET A 10 -18.68 -14.51 1.41
CA MET A 10 -17.39 -14.30 2.07
C MET A 10 -16.76 -12.96 1.69
N ASP A 11 -16.79 -12.60 0.41
CA ASP A 11 -16.25 -11.33 -0.08
C ASP A 11 -17.01 -10.16 0.53
N GLN A 12 -18.35 -10.20 0.52
CA GLN A 12 -19.17 -9.17 1.18
C GLN A 12 -18.86 -9.07 2.67
N PHE A 13 -18.78 -10.21 3.36
CA PHE A 13 -18.48 -10.23 4.79
C PHE A 13 -17.11 -9.62 5.10
N ILE A 14 -16.09 -9.94 4.31
CA ILE A 14 -14.73 -9.39 4.50
C ILE A 14 -14.73 -7.89 4.23
N ASP A 15 -15.39 -7.42 3.17
CA ASP A 15 -15.47 -6.00 2.84
C ASP A 15 -16.14 -5.19 3.95
N GLU A 16 -17.28 -5.67 4.46
CA GLU A 16 -18.00 -5.07 5.58
C GLU A 16 -17.12 -5.05 6.83
N PHE A 17 -16.54 -6.20 7.19
CA PHE A 17 -15.69 -6.32 8.37
C PHE A 17 -14.46 -5.40 8.30
N MET A 18 -13.80 -5.34 7.15
CA MET A 18 -12.59 -4.53 6.95
C MET A 18 -12.93 -3.03 6.95
N SER A 19 -14.03 -2.63 6.31
CA SER A 19 -14.54 -1.25 6.32
C SER A 19 -14.91 -0.79 7.73
N GLU A 20 -15.62 -1.63 8.48
CA GLU A 20 -15.95 -1.35 9.86
C GLU A 20 -14.71 -1.22 10.75
N ARG A 21 -13.76 -2.15 10.61
CA ARG A 21 -12.50 -2.14 11.36
C ARG A 21 -11.70 -0.88 11.05
N LEU A 22 -11.59 -0.50 9.78
CA LEU A 22 -10.88 0.70 9.36
C LEU A 22 -11.56 1.97 9.91
N SER A 23 -12.89 2.03 9.84
CA SER A 23 -13.68 3.16 10.35
C SER A 23 -13.52 3.35 11.86
N ARG A 24 -13.62 2.27 12.64
CA ARG A 24 -13.40 2.31 14.10
C ARG A 24 -11.97 2.76 14.43
N ARG A 25 -10.98 2.19 13.74
CA ARG A 25 -9.56 2.57 13.92
C ARG A 25 -9.36 4.05 13.62
N LEU A 26 -9.91 4.55 12.51
CA LEU A 26 -9.81 5.95 12.10
C LEU A 26 -10.34 6.88 13.18
N LEU A 27 -11.54 6.62 13.72
CA LEU A 27 -12.14 7.44 14.77
C LEU A 27 -11.30 7.46 16.05
N VAL A 28 -10.81 6.30 16.48
CA VAL A 28 -9.96 6.18 17.68
C VAL A 28 -8.62 6.90 17.47
N GLU A 29 -7.94 6.65 16.36
CA GLU A 29 -6.67 7.30 16.05
C GLU A 29 -6.82 8.82 15.92
N GLN A 30 -7.90 9.30 15.31
CA GLN A 30 -8.21 10.71 15.24
C GLN A 30 -8.43 11.30 16.64
N HIS A 31 -9.24 10.64 17.48
CA HIS A 31 -9.49 11.10 18.84
C HIS A 31 -8.19 11.20 19.64
N ILE A 32 -7.33 10.18 19.58
CA ILE A 32 -6.03 10.19 20.26
C ILE A 32 -5.13 11.30 19.71
N ALA A 33 -4.96 11.38 18.38
CA ALA A 33 -4.04 12.32 17.74
C ALA A 33 -4.46 13.80 17.90
N LEU A 34 -5.72 14.08 18.22
CA LEU A 34 -6.16 15.44 18.57
C LEU A 34 -5.58 15.96 19.89
N HIS A 35 -5.12 15.07 20.77
CA HIS A 35 -4.49 15.44 22.05
C HIS A 35 -2.99 15.78 21.91
N ASP A 36 -2.37 15.51 20.75
CA ASP A 36 -0.96 15.84 20.46
C ASP A 36 -0.87 16.68 19.17
N PRO A 37 -0.97 18.02 19.27
CA PRO A 37 -0.99 18.90 18.11
C PRO A 37 0.35 18.88 17.37
N ARG A 38 0.31 18.46 16.09
CA ARG A 38 1.48 18.46 15.20
C ARG A 38 1.32 19.50 14.08
N THR A 39 2.43 20.12 13.68
CA THR A 39 2.44 21.12 12.59
C THR A 39 1.90 20.50 11.29
N HIS A 40 0.98 21.20 10.62
CA HIS A 40 0.27 20.72 9.43
C HIS A 40 -0.62 19.49 9.61
N TYR A 41 -0.90 19.07 10.86
CA TYR A 41 -1.86 18.00 11.13
C TYR A 41 -3.15 18.53 11.77
N ARG A 42 -4.24 17.81 11.47
CA ARG A 42 -5.54 17.89 12.15
C ARG A 42 -5.90 16.47 12.60
N GLY A 43 -5.38 16.10 13.77
CA GLY A 43 -5.34 14.71 14.23
C GLY A 43 -4.44 13.86 13.34
N ILE A 44 -5.01 12.90 12.61
CA ILE A 44 -4.27 12.02 11.67
C ILE A 44 -4.20 12.56 10.24
N PHE A 45 -4.99 13.58 9.91
CA PHE A 45 -4.95 14.22 8.58
C PHE A 45 -3.77 15.18 8.49
N ASN A 46 -2.89 14.99 7.50
CA ASN A 46 -1.86 15.95 7.13
C ASN A 46 -2.40 16.87 6.03
N THR A 47 -2.45 18.19 6.28
CA THR A 47 -2.94 19.19 5.34
C THR A 47 -1.96 19.53 4.21
N ARG A 48 -0.71 19.08 4.34
CA ARG A 48 0.36 19.22 3.34
C ARG A 48 1.00 17.86 3.04
N CYS A 49 0.17 16.83 2.84
CA CYS A 49 0.63 15.50 2.49
C CYS A 49 1.31 15.54 1.10
N LYS A 50 2.58 15.11 1.03
CA LYS A 50 3.36 15.05 -0.22
C LYS A 50 3.33 13.63 -0.80
N PRO A 51 2.52 13.35 -1.85
CA PRO A 51 2.44 12.03 -2.46
C PRO A 51 3.79 11.54 -2.99
N HIS A 52 4.62 12.42 -3.57
CA HIS A 52 5.93 12.04 -4.08
C HIS A 52 6.79 11.33 -3.03
N ARG A 53 6.78 11.84 -1.78
CA ARG A 53 7.50 11.21 -0.67
C ARG A 53 6.93 9.84 -0.32
N LEU A 54 5.61 9.71 -0.22
CA LEU A 54 4.95 8.45 0.13
C LEU A 54 5.15 7.37 -0.94
N ILE A 55 5.09 7.75 -2.22
CA ILE A 55 5.38 6.87 -3.35
C ILE A 55 6.84 6.40 -3.29
N THR A 56 7.78 7.32 -3.03
CA THR A 56 9.21 6.98 -2.93
C THR A 56 9.47 5.99 -1.79
N ASN A 57 8.91 6.24 -0.61
CA ASN A 57 9.02 5.34 0.54
C ASN A 57 8.45 3.95 0.21
N ALA A 58 7.20 3.90 -0.25
CA ALA A 58 6.52 2.63 -0.54
C ALA A 58 7.22 1.82 -1.66
N LEU A 59 7.82 2.49 -2.65
CA LEU A 59 8.65 1.84 -3.67
C LEU A 59 9.94 1.28 -3.08
N GLY A 60 10.59 2.03 -2.18
CA GLY A 60 11.77 1.57 -1.43
C GLY A 60 11.46 0.32 -0.61
N ASP A 61 10.42 0.39 0.22
CA ASP A 61 9.98 -0.73 1.06
C ASP A 61 9.60 -1.96 0.21
N ALA A 62 8.87 -1.77 -0.89
CA ALA A 62 8.52 -2.86 -1.81
C ALA A 62 9.76 -3.46 -2.50
N ALA A 63 10.74 -2.63 -2.86
CA ALA A 63 12.00 -3.09 -3.45
C ALA A 63 12.82 -3.89 -2.45
N GLU A 64 12.95 -3.45 -1.21
CA GLU A 64 13.65 -4.20 -0.15
C GLU A 64 13.00 -5.58 0.10
N LEU A 65 11.68 -5.64 0.17
CA LEU A 65 10.95 -6.91 0.30
C LEU A 65 11.14 -7.81 -0.92
N CYS A 66 11.13 -7.24 -2.11
CA CYS A 66 11.35 -7.98 -3.36
C CYS A 66 12.79 -8.50 -3.44
N GLU A 67 13.79 -7.71 -3.06
CA GLU A 67 15.19 -8.13 -3.00
C GLU A 67 15.39 -9.25 -1.98
N ALA A 68 14.77 -9.17 -0.81
CA ALA A 68 14.83 -10.22 0.19
C ALA A 68 14.26 -11.56 -0.32
N GLN A 69 13.25 -11.52 -1.20
CA GLN A 69 12.59 -12.71 -1.73
C GLN A 69 13.24 -13.26 -3.02
N TYR A 70 13.63 -12.39 -3.95
CA TYR A 70 14.08 -12.75 -5.31
C TYR A 70 15.57 -12.47 -5.55
N GLY A 71 16.27 -11.87 -4.58
CA GLY A 71 17.67 -11.43 -4.72
C GLY A 71 17.86 -10.19 -5.61
N ARG A 72 16.77 -9.62 -6.12
CA ARG A 72 16.74 -8.41 -6.96
C ARG A 72 15.33 -7.80 -6.94
N ALA A 73 15.25 -6.52 -7.27
CA ALA A 73 13.99 -5.80 -7.48
C ALA A 73 13.93 -5.15 -8.87
N PRO A 74 12.73 -4.95 -9.43
CA PRO A 74 12.58 -4.20 -10.67
C PRO A 74 12.93 -2.71 -10.46
N PRO A 75 13.57 -2.05 -11.43
CA PRO A 75 13.82 -0.63 -11.36
C PRO A 75 12.50 0.15 -11.45
N TYR A 76 12.43 1.32 -10.80
CA TYR A 76 11.28 2.20 -10.86
C TYR A 76 11.67 3.63 -11.27
N LYS A 77 10.72 4.36 -11.84
CA LYS A 77 10.82 5.78 -12.18
C LYS A 77 9.56 6.49 -11.73
N ILE A 78 9.72 7.61 -11.03
CA ILE A 78 8.61 8.45 -10.59
C ILE A 78 8.54 9.67 -11.51
N GLU A 79 7.38 9.90 -12.10
CA GLU A 79 7.11 11.04 -12.98
C GLU A 79 5.96 11.90 -12.43
N GLY A 80 5.92 13.19 -12.80
CA GLY A 80 4.90 14.15 -12.36
C GLY A 80 5.41 15.24 -11.41
N ASP A 81 4.47 15.99 -10.82
CA ASP A 81 4.80 17.10 -9.91
C ASP A 81 5.24 16.60 -8.52
N GLN A 82 6.52 16.79 -8.22
CA GLN A 82 7.14 16.38 -6.96
C GLN A 82 6.77 17.31 -5.78
N ASN A 83 6.26 18.51 -6.06
CA ASN A 83 5.90 19.51 -5.07
C ASN A 83 4.42 19.53 -4.73
N MET A 84 3.59 18.76 -5.46
CA MET A 84 2.17 18.62 -5.20
C MET A 84 1.91 18.27 -3.73
N THR A 85 0.90 18.90 -3.14
CA THR A 85 0.41 18.56 -1.79
C THR A 85 -1.09 18.55 -1.74
N PHE A 86 -1.67 17.65 -0.95
CA PHE A 86 -3.10 17.64 -0.65
C PHE A 86 -3.36 17.20 0.80
N THR A 87 -4.60 17.34 1.27
CA THR A 87 -4.98 16.87 2.61
C THR A 87 -5.32 15.39 2.56
N TYR A 88 -4.60 14.57 3.35
CA TYR A 88 -4.85 13.12 3.43
C TYR A 88 -4.29 12.51 4.71
N ILE A 89 -4.60 11.24 4.96
CA ILE A 89 -4.01 10.44 6.05
C ILE A 89 -2.77 9.71 5.47
N PRO A 90 -1.53 10.15 5.77
CA PRO A 90 -0.35 9.64 5.05
C PRO A 90 -0.16 8.13 5.19
N SER A 91 -0.38 7.57 6.40
CA SER A 91 -0.25 6.14 6.67
C SER A 91 -1.21 5.27 5.84
N HIS A 92 -2.43 5.75 5.58
CA HIS A 92 -3.40 5.02 4.77
C HIS A 92 -2.95 4.94 3.32
N LEU A 93 -2.48 6.07 2.77
CA LEU A 93 -1.99 6.11 1.39
C LEU A 93 -0.71 5.29 1.22
N GLU A 94 0.23 5.40 2.15
CA GLU A 94 1.48 4.65 2.14
C GLU A 94 1.22 3.13 2.19
N TYR A 95 0.27 2.67 3.02
CA TYR A 95 -0.15 1.26 3.05
C TYR A 95 -0.70 0.79 1.69
N VAL A 96 -1.64 1.54 1.09
CA VAL A 96 -2.21 1.18 -0.21
C VAL A 96 -1.13 1.13 -1.28
N LEU A 97 -0.24 2.12 -1.32
CA LEU A 97 0.87 2.18 -2.27
C LEU A 97 1.81 0.98 -2.10
N LEU A 98 2.17 0.61 -0.86
CA LEU A 98 3.02 -0.54 -0.59
C LEU A 98 2.40 -1.86 -1.09
N GLU A 99 1.12 -2.10 -0.79
CA GLU A 99 0.43 -3.30 -1.27
C GLU A 99 0.39 -3.38 -2.81
N LEU A 100 0.12 -2.26 -3.47
CA LEU A 100 0.15 -2.18 -4.93
C LEU A 100 1.54 -2.46 -5.48
N PHE A 101 2.58 -1.84 -4.93
CA PHE A 101 3.95 -2.00 -5.42
C PHE A 101 4.52 -3.40 -5.17
N LYS A 102 4.19 -4.04 -4.04
CA LYS A 102 4.53 -5.47 -3.81
C LYS A 102 3.93 -6.36 -4.88
N ASN A 103 2.67 -6.13 -5.24
CA ASN A 103 2.00 -6.89 -6.29
C ASN A 103 2.64 -6.66 -7.67
N CYS A 104 2.95 -5.41 -8.01
CA CYS A 104 3.67 -5.08 -9.25
C CYS A 104 5.06 -5.73 -9.31
N ALA A 105 5.82 -5.66 -8.20
CA ALA A 105 7.14 -6.24 -8.10
C ALA A 105 7.09 -7.75 -8.30
N ARG A 106 6.21 -8.44 -7.56
CA ARG A 106 5.97 -9.88 -7.68
C ARG A 106 5.66 -10.29 -9.12
N ALA A 107 4.67 -9.64 -9.74
CA ALA A 107 4.27 -9.98 -11.11
C ALA A 107 5.41 -9.77 -12.13
N THR A 108 6.22 -8.73 -11.94
CA THR A 108 7.38 -8.45 -12.79
C THR A 108 8.47 -9.50 -12.62
N MET A 109 8.77 -9.87 -11.38
CA MET A 109 9.79 -10.88 -11.06
C MET A 109 9.40 -12.26 -11.58
N ASP A 110 8.17 -12.71 -11.32
CA ASP A 110 7.67 -14.00 -11.76
C ASP A 110 7.73 -14.13 -13.29
N ARG A 111 7.37 -13.06 -14.01
CA ARG A 111 7.45 -13.01 -15.49
C ARG A 111 8.89 -13.06 -15.98
N TYR A 112 9.79 -12.32 -15.35
CA TYR A 112 11.19 -12.25 -15.74
C TYR A 112 11.91 -13.59 -15.53
N GLU A 113 11.66 -14.28 -14.41
CA GLU A 113 12.17 -15.64 -14.19
C GLU A 113 11.65 -16.65 -15.22
N ALA A 114 10.38 -16.55 -15.63
CA ALA A 114 9.82 -17.42 -16.65
C ALA A 114 10.54 -17.25 -18.00
N LEU A 115 10.80 -16.00 -18.41
CA LEU A 115 11.56 -15.69 -19.63
C LEU A 115 13.00 -16.20 -19.56
N GLU A 116 13.67 -16.06 -18.41
CA GLU A 116 15.01 -16.61 -18.21
C GLU A 116 15.04 -18.14 -18.30
N ARG A 117 13.99 -18.83 -17.85
CA ARG A 117 13.85 -20.30 -17.99
C ARG A 117 13.59 -20.73 -19.43
N GLU A 118 12.83 -19.95 -20.19
CA GLU A 118 12.57 -20.20 -21.62
C GLU A 118 13.83 -20.01 -22.47
N ASN A 119 14.59 -18.93 -22.25
CA ASN A 119 15.82 -18.64 -23.00
C ASN A 119 16.96 -19.63 -22.74
N ARG A 120 16.88 -20.43 -21.66
CA ARG A 120 17.84 -21.48 -21.33
C ARG A 120 17.51 -22.84 -21.96
N LYS A 121 16.33 -23.00 -22.56
CA LYS A 121 15.92 -24.21 -23.28
C LYS A 121 16.27 -24.10 -24.76
#